data_AF-A0A357LMD0-F1
#
_entry.id   AF-A0A357LMD0-F1
#
_cell.length_a   1.000
_cell.length_b   1.000
_cell.length_c   1.000
_cell.angle_alpha   90.00
_cell.angle_beta   90.00
_cell.angle_gamma   90.00
#
_symmetry.space_group_name_H-M   'P 1'
#
loop_
_entity.id
_entity.type
_entity.pdbx_description
1 polymer ?
#
loop_
_entity_poly.entity_id
_entity_poly.type
_entity_poly.pdbx_seq_one_letter_code
_entity_poly.pdbx_strand_id
1 'polypeptide(L)'
;MAVQLEVSFICLYENQPSFDEVDMWMRSIGFAPHRFFDIKSWSISPTTRGNDFRQPFNQLLESDIVYVKDLLNIKNHSSVQLKMLAIISEVSFDSPDLAIRCLWELMSRTTLDARVISQFTVART
;
A
#
# COMPACT_ATOMS: atom_id res chain seq x y z
N MET A 1 -0.26 -8.00 8.61
CA MET A 1 1.10 -7.51 8.31
C MET A 1 1.12 -7.07 6.85
N ALA A 2 2.03 -6.19 6.44
CA ALA A 2 1.99 -5.56 5.12
C ALA A 2 3.23 -5.88 4.28
N VAL A 3 3.12 -5.72 2.96
CA VAL A 3 4.22 -5.85 2.00
C VAL A 3 4.05 -4.81 0.90
N GLN A 4 5.17 -4.23 0.44
CA GLN A 4 5.21 -3.39 -0.76
C GLN A 4 5.82 -4.21 -1.90
N LEU A 5 5.17 -4.19 -3.06
CA LEU A 5 5.59 -4.91 -4.26
C LEU A 5 5.56 -3.98 -5.47
N GLU A 6 6.54 -4.10 -6.36
CA GLU A 6 6.43 -3.54 -7.71
C GLU A 6 5.57 -4.48 -8.56
N VAL A 7 4.60 -3.90 -9.27
CA VAL A 7 3.68 -4.62 -10.15
C VAL A 7 3.67 -3.97 -11.54
N SER A 8 3.60 -4.78 -12.58
CA SER A 8 3.66 -4.31 -13.96
C SER A 8 2.29 -4.39 -14.64
N PHE A 9 1.85 -3.27 -15.22
CA PHE A 9 0.67 -3.22 -16.08
C PHE A 9 0.98 -3.72 -17.49
N ILE A 10 2.24 -3.58 -17.92
CA ILE A 10 2.78 -4.13 -19.17
C ILE A 10 4.03 -4.94 -18.82
N CYS A 11 4.04 -6.22 -19.19
CA CYS A 11 5.18 -7.10 -18.94
C CYS A 11 6.32 -6.79 -19.91
N LEU A 12 7.50 -6.46 -19.37
CA LEU A 12 8.70 -6.17 -20.17
C LEU A 12 9.61 -7.39 -20.35
N TYR A 13 9.44 -8.41 -19.51
CA TYR A 13 10.23 -9.64 -19.53
C TYR A 13 9.38 -10.86 -19.85
N GLU A 14 10.01 -11.88 -20.43
CA GLU A 14 9.37 -13.16 -20.70
C GLU A 14 8.91 -13.82 -19.39
N ASN A 15 7.65 -14.27 -19.36
CA ASN A 15 7.01 -14.92 -18.20
C ASN A 15 6.96 -14.06 -16.92
N GLN A 16 7.08 -12.74 -17.05
CA GLN A 16 6.83 -11.84 -15.93
C GLN A 16 5.33 -11.86 -15.57
N PRO A 17 4.97 -12.02 -14.29
CA PRO A 17 3.58 -11.92 -13.87
C PRO A 17 3.09 -10.47 -14.01
N SER A 18 1.94 -10.33 -14.61
CA SER A 18 1.19 -9.09 -14.72
C SER A 18 0.60 -8.66 -13.37
N PHE A 19 0.15 -7.40 -13.27
CA PHE A 19 -0.48 -6.89 -12.05
C PHE A 19 -1.69 -7.73 -11.62
N ASP A 20 -2.54 -8.17 -12.55
CA ASP A 20 -3.70 -8.99 -12.22
C ASP A 20 -3.32 -10.36 -11.65
N GLU A 21 -2.29 -11.02 -12.21
CA GLU A 21 -1.79 -12.29 -11.66
C GLU A 21 -1.23 -12.12 -10.24
N VAL A 22 -0.47 -11.04 -10.00
CA VAL A 22 0.04 -10.71 -8.66
C VAL A 22 -1.10 -10.38 -7.70
N ASP A 23 -2.06 -9.54 -8.08
CA ASP A 23 -3.21 -9.16 -7.23
C ASP A 23 -4.08 -10.38 -6.90
N MET A 24 -4.38 -11.22 -7.89
CA MET A 24 -5.11 -12.47 -7.68
C MET A 24 -4.40 -13.37 -6.68
N TRP A 25 -3.09 -13.56 -6.83
CA TRP A 25 -2.31 -14.39 -5.90
C TRP A 25 -2.30 -13.79 -4.49
N MET A 26 -2.01 -12.49 -4.36
CA MET A 26 -1.98 -11.79 -3.07
C MET A 26 -3.32 -11.91 -2.33
N ARG A 27 -4.44 -11.73 -3.04
CA ARG A 27 -5.78 -11.90 -2.48
C ARG A 27 -6.05 -13.33 -2.03
N SER A 28 -5.60 -14.33 -2.79
CA SER A 28 -5.78 -15.74 -2.43
C SER A 28 -5.14 -16.11 -1.09
N ILE A 29 -4.10 -15.40 -0.67
CA ILE A 29 -3.40 -15.61 0.62
C ILE A 29 -3.77 -14.57 1.69
N GLY A 30 -4.89 -13.84 1.49
CA GLY A 30 -5.51 -12.95 2.47
C GLY A 30 -4.98 -11.52 2.50
N PHE A 31 -4.24 -11.09 1.48
CA PHE A 31 -3.83 -9.69 1.35
C PHE A 31 -4.86 -8.88 0.56
N ALA A 32 -5.10 -7.64 1.00
CA ALA A 32 -5.90 -6.67 0.25
C ALA A 32 -5.00 -5.52 -0.22
N PRO A 33 -5.18 -5.01 -1.45
CA PRO A 33 -4.47 -3.82 -1.89
C PRO A 33 -4.92 -2.62 -1.05
N HIS A 34 -3.94 -1.86 -0.57
CA HIS A 34 -4.17 -0.73 0.33
C HIS A 34 -3.90 0.62 -0.36
N ARG A 35 -2.77 0.73 -1.05
CA ARG A 35 -2.32 2.00 -1.66
C ARG A 35 -1.34 1.76 -2.80
N PHE A 36 -1.40 2.59 -3.84
CA PHE A 36 -0.30 2.80 -4.78
C PHE A 36 0.57 3.98 -4.33
N PHE A 37 1.89 3.86 -4.41
CA PHE A 37 2.81 4.98 -4.18
C PHE A 37 2.97 5.80 -5.45
N ASP A 38 3.85 5.35 -6.35
CA ASP A 38 4.11 5.99 -7.63
C ASP A 38 3.66 5.08 -8.76
N ILE A 39 2.90 5.66 -9.69
CA ILE A 39 2.49 5.00 -10.93
C ILE A 39 3.44 5.48 -12.03
N LYS A 40 4.34 4.60 -12.46
CA LYS A 40 5.24 4.87 -13.58
C LYS A 40 4.49 4.65 -14.89
N SER A 41 4.65 5.59 -15.80
CA SER A 41 4.05 5.59 -17.13
C SER A 41 5.12 5.84 -18.18
N TRP A 42 4.85 5.49 -19.44
CA TRP A 42 5.66 5.82 -20.62
C TRP A 42 4.83 6.47 -21.73
N SER A 43 5.50 6.93 -22.78
CA SER A 43 4.87 7.29 -24.05
C SER A 43 4.64 6.05 -24.93
N ILE A 44 3.63 6.10 -25.81
CA ILE A 44 3.38 5.06 -26.83
C ILE A 44 4.09 5.45 -28.13
N SER A 45 4.91 4.54 -28.67
CA SER A 45 5.58 4.72 -29.97
C SER A 45 4.59 4.98 -31.11
N PRO A 46 4.89 5.87 -32.08
CA PRO A 46 6.13 6.63 -32.23
C PRO A 46 6.15 7.97 -31.49
N THR A 47 5.11 8.29 -30.71
CA THR A 47 5.01 9.57 -30.01
C THR A 47 5.99 9.60 -28.82
N THR A 48 6.78 10.67 -28.73
CA THR A 48 7.70 10.92 -27.60
C THR A 48 7.64 12.39 -27.19
N ARG A 49 8.02 12.69 -25.95
CA ARG A 49 8.14 14.07 -25.47
C ARG A 49 9.61 14.44 -25.39
N GLY A 50 10.02 15.46 -26.14
CA GLY A 50 11.43 15.87 -26.21
C GLY A 50 12.37 14.75 -26.71
N ASN A 51 11.90 13.89 -27.61
CA ASN A 51 12.60 12.68 -28.07
C ASN A 51 12.95 11.66 -26.97
N ASP A 52 12.27 11.70 -25.83
CA ASP A 52 12.39 10.70 -24.77
C ASP A 52 11.03 10.01 -24.51
N PHE A 53 10.99 8.68 -24.68
CA PHE A 53 9.79 7.89 -24.43
C PHE A 53 9.53 7.66 -22.94
N ARG A 54 10.57 7.84 -22.10
CA ARG A 54 10.47 7.73 -20.64
C ARG A 54 9.77 8.92 -20.02
N GLN A 55 9.64 10.03 -20.75
CA GLN A 55 8.74 11.11 -20.38
C GLN A 55 7.31 10.69 -20.76
N PRO A 56 6.43 10.44 -19.78
CA PRO A 56 5.13 9.85 -20.07
C PRO A 56 4.14 10.83 -20.66
N PHE A 57 3.19 10.27 -21.42
CA PHE A 57 1.83 10.81 -21.50
C PHE A 57 0.96 10.03 -20.51
N ASN A 58 0.26 8.99 -20.97
CA ASN A 58 -0.76 8.30 -20.16
C ASN A 58 -0.62 6.77 -20.11
N GLN A 59 0.36 6.17 -20.80
CA GLN A 59 0.46 4.70 -20.85
C GLN A 59 1.08 4.17 -19.56
N LEU A 60 0.29 3.45 -18.77
CA LEU A 60 0.76 2.78 -17.56
C LEU A 60 1.84 1.75 -17.89
N LEU A 61 2.86 1.68 -17.04
CA LEU A 61 3.95 0.71 -17.12
C LEU A 61 4.00 -0.19 -15.88
N GLU A 62 4.24 0.41 -14.72
CA GLU A 62 4.40 -0.30 -13.45
C GLU A 62 4.06 0.62 -12.27
N SER A 63 3.90 0.05 -11.09
CA SER A 63 3.70 0.82 -9.86
C SER A 63 4.16 0.03 -8.64
N ASP A 64 4.52 0.75 -7.59
CA ASP A 64 4.67 0.20 -6.24
C ASP A 64 3.31 0.18 -5.53
N ILE A 65 2.86 -1.01 -5.10
CA ILE A 65 1.63 -1.20 -4.36
C ILE A 65 1.90 -1.79 -2.98
N VAL A 66 1.22 -1.23 -1.97
CA VAL A 66 1.17 -1.78 -0.61
C VAL A 66 -0.03 -2.70 -0.49
N TYR A 67 0.24 -3.91 -0.05
CA TYR A 67 -0.77 -4.89 0.35
C TYR A 67 -0.76 -5.06 1.87
N VAL A 68 -1.95 -5.17 2.47
CA VAL A 68 -2.11 -5.42 3.90
C VAL A 68 -2.89 -6.71 4.10
N LYS A 69 -2.28 -7.67 4.79
CA LYS A 69 -2.94 -8.93 5.17
C LYS A 69 -4.10 -8.66 6.10
N ASP A 70 -5.23 -9.33 5.89
CA ASP A 70 -6.44 -9.23 6.71
C ASP A 70 -6.91 -7.78 6.97
N LEU A 71 -6.70 -6.86 6.01
CA LEU A 71 -7.02 -5.44 6.16
C LEU A 71 -8.48 -5.20 6.58
N LEU A 72 -9.41 -5.90 5.92
CA LEU A 72 -10.85 -5.81 6.21
C LEU A 72 -11.21 -6.44 7.57
N ASN A 73 -10.37 -7.35 8.08
CA ASN A 73 -10.53 -8.03 9.36
C ASN A 73 -9.36 -7.72 10.29
N ILE A 74 -9.05 -6.44 10.49
CA ILE A 74 -7.86 -5.98 11.23
C ILE A 74 -7.71 -6.63 12.62
N LYS A 75 -8.83 -7.00 13.25
CA LYS A 75 -8.89 -7.73 14.52
C LYS A 75 -8.16 -9.09 14.53
N ASN A 76 -7.92 -9.69 13.36
CA ASN A 76 -7.19 -10.95 13.24
C ASN A 76 -5.69 -10.79 13.57
N HIS A 77 -5.18 -9.55 13.61
CA HIS A 77 -3.81 -9.28 13.99
C HIS A 77 -3.60 -9.37 15.49
N SER A 78 -2.43 -9.83 15.90
CA SER A 78 -1.99 -9.72 17.30
C SER A 78 -1.69 -8.27 17.67
N SER A 79 -1.67 -7.95 18.97
CA SER A 79 -1.35 -6.59 19.43
C SER A 79 0.06 -6.14 19.01
N VAL A 80 1.02 -7.07 18.87
CA VAL A 80 2.36 -6.74 18.35
C VAL A 80 2.30 -6.38 16.87
N GLN A 81 1.56 -7.16 16.07
CA GLN A 81 1.40 -6.87 14.65
C GLN A 81 0.67 -5.55 14.40
N LEU A 82 -0.35 -5.23 15.20
CA LEU A 82 -1.07 -3.95 15.11
C LEU A 82 -0.15 -2.76 15.42
N LYS A 83 0.73 -2.87 16.43
CA LYS A 83 1.70 -1.82 16.75
C LYS A 83 2.69 -1.60 15.61
N MET A 84 3.26 -2.69 15.07
CA MET A 84 4.17 -2.61 13.92
C MET A 84 3.49 -2.01 12.70
N LEU A 85 2.26 -2.46 12.40
CA LEU A 85 1.48 -1.96 11.28
C LEU A 85 1.14 -0.48 11.47
N ALA A 86 0.77 -0.03 12.68
CA ALA A 86 0.51 1.38 12.95
C ALA A 86 1.75 2.26 12.67
N ILE A 87 2.93 1.83 13.12
CA ILE A 87 4.20 2.56 12.92
C ILE A 87 4.57 2.61 11.44
N ILE A 88 4.56 1.47 10.74
CA ILE A 88 4.94 1.42 9.32
C ILE A 88 3.93 2.18 8.46
N SER A 89 2.63 2.10 8.78
CA SER A 89 1.59 2.85 8.06
C SER A 89 1.84 4.34 8.13
N GLU A 90 2.31 4.82 9.28
CA GLU A 90 2.64 6.23 9.46
C GLU A 90 3.95 6.63 8.79
N VAL A 91 5.02 5.90 9.07
CA VAL A 91 6.37 6.33 8.73
C VAL A 91 6.73 6.01 7.29
N SER A 92 6.16 4.93 6.73
CA SER A 92 6.56 4.42 5.41
C SER A 92 5.45 4.47 4.39
N PHE A 93 4.21 4.17 4.77
CA PHE A 93 3.10 4.10 3.81
C PHE A 93 2.36 5.42 3.60
N ASP A 94 2.66 6.45 4.39
CA ASP A 94 1.93 7.72 4.39
C ASP A 94 0.41 7.46 4.40
N SER A 95 0.00 6.56 5.30
CA SER A 95 -1.38 6.13 5.51
C SER A 95 -1.78 6.38 6.97
N PRO A 96 -2.02 7.67 7.31
CA PRO A 96 -2.40 8.07 8.66
C PRO A 96 -3.69 7.40 9.14
N ASP A 97 -4.61 7.10 8.23
CA ASP A 97 -5.90 6.44 8.47
C ASP A 97 -5.75 4.97 8.85
N LEU A 98 -4.87 4.22 8.18
CA LEU A 98 -4.54 2.83 8.55
C LEU A 98 -3.85 2.77 9.91
N ALA A 99 -2.96 3.72 10.19
CA ALA A 99 -2.32 3.84 11.50
C ALA A 99 -3.37 4.07 12.60
N ILE A 100 -4.29 5.02 12.40
CA ILE A 100 -5.41 5.30 13.32
C ILE A 100 -6.28 4.04 13.50
N ARG A 101 -6.62 3.33 12.43
CA ARG A 101 -7.40 2.08 12.50
C ARG A 101 -6.74 1.03 13.39
N CYS A 102 -5.42 0.88 13.30
CA CYS A 102 -4.67 -0.05 14.14
C CYS A 102 -4.66 0.38 15.61
N LEU A 103 -4.50 1.68 15.88
CA LEU A 103 -4.52 2.24 17.24
C LEU A 103 -5.90 2.08 17.90
N TRP A 104 -6.99 2.29 17.14
CA TRP A 104 -8.35 2.06 17.60
C TRP A 104 -8.59 0.61 18.02
N GLU A 105 -8.14 -0.34 17.20
CA GLU A 105 -8.22 -1.76 17.54
C GLU A 105 -7.44 -2.08 18.82
N LEU A 106 -6.22 -1.55 18.97
CA LEU A 106 -5.41 -1.72 20.18
C LEU A 106 -6.07 -1.12 21.44
N MET A 107 -6.72 0.03 21.31
CA MET A 107 -7.48 0.63 22.40
C MET A 107 -8.68 -0.22 22.81
N SER A 108 -9.42 -0.77 21.84
CA SER A 108 -10.57 -1.65 22.12
C SER A 108 -10.17 -2.89 22.93
N ARG A 109 -8.91 -3.31 22.84
CA ARG A 109 -8.30 -4.42 23.60
C ARG A 109 -7.70 -4.00 24.94
N THR A 110 -8.01 -2.79 25.42
CA THR A 110 -7.41 -2.18 26.62
C THR A 110 -5.88 -2.18 26.62
N THR A 111 -5.26 -2.20 25.42
CA THR A 111 -3.80 -2.27 25.26
C THR A 111 -3.17 -0.87 25.13
N LEU A 112 -4.00 0.16 24.88
CA LEU A 112 -3.59 1.57 24.76
C LEU A 112 -4.59 2.48 25.46
N ASP A 113 -4.09 3.60 25.98
CA ASP A 113 -4.88 4.66 26.60
C ASP A 113 -5.54 5.55 25.54
N ALA A 114 -6.78 5.99 25.79
CA ALA A 114 -7.54 6.88 24.90
C ALA A 114 -6.82 8.18 24.53
N ARG A 115 -5.93 8.67 25.41
CA ARG A 115 -5.11 9.85 25.17
C ARG A 115 -4.18 9.72 23.97
N VAL A 116 -3.76 8.49 23.63
CA VAL A 116 -2.83 8.24 22.50
C VAL A 116 -3.49 8.61 21.17
N ILE A 117 -4.74 8.22 20.94
CA ILE A 117 -5.44 8.56 19.69
C ILE A 117 -5.68 10.07 19.58
N SER A 118 -6.07 10.73 20.68
CA SER A 118 -6.26 12.18 20.66
C SER A 118 -4.97 12.92 20.30
N GLN A 119 -3.82 12.53 20.86
CA GLN A 119 -2.53 13.14 20.54
C GLN A 119 -2.13 12.90 19.09
N PHE A 120 -2.33 11.67 18.60
CA PHE A 120 -2.00 11.28 17.24
C PHE A 120 -2.87 12.00 16.19
N THR A 121 -4.12 12.31 16.52
CA THR A 121 -5.04 13.04 15.63
C THR A 121 -4.73 14.54 15.62
N VAL A 122 -4.43 15.13 16.79
CA VAL A 122 -4.10 16.57 16.93
C VAL A 122 -2.80 16.94 16.22
N ALA A 123 -1.84 16.03 16.12
CA ALA A 123 -0.60 16.26 15.37
C ALA A 123 -0.79 16.44 13.85
N ARG A 124 -2.04 16.35 13.34
CA ARG A 124 -2.37 16.30 11.91
C ARG A 124 -3.43 17.30 11.46
N THR A 125 -3.92 18.15 12.36
CA THR A 125 -4.74 19.33 12.08
C THR A 125 -3.88 20.57 12.10
#